data_AF-A0A9W7HJW8-F1
#
_entry.id   AF-A0A9W7HJW8-F1
#
_cell.length_a   1.000
_cell.length_b   1.000
_cell.length_c   1.000
_cell.angle_alpha   90.00
_cell.angle_beta   90.00
_cell.angle_gamma   90.00
#
_symmetry.space_group_name_H-M   'P 1'
#
loop_
_entity.id
_entity.type
_entity.pdbx_description
1 polymer ?
#
loop_
_entity_poly.entity_id
_entity_poly.type
_entity_poly.pdbx_seq_one_letter_code
_entity_poly.pdbx_strand_id
1 'polypeptide(L)'
;MGEVDTKPIEPVQVAISLFGEKSNQSRPRSTGSDSDTEKENGVEGLEKGLANYRLQMEAKDSAYMEVLRQLEHYKKTAHELSVLLKNSEVERYTNIQECNLVKDRINELESKMKGMVDKLSESAKIREQLSCVLMELKITQADLLNMESQLAAAKDLELKAITQAEMMETSAKMEKERSEELLGRITELQDATQLAATKAEDEKCRIVSEKDAEMEAFKATILQAQEEMEDLGKRLETIPELENQLAAKSALQAKLEQVPNVLGSMENASLDGGNDLNQITQDLEFKKRKISDQAFYIKELETELKRLELELENTKKEAKNLNCNVEALKSDLEKLQIEMDEVRKREKDEQVEISHIYDQRDKCVDHIMISIEEYNSLIRKTEKADEISRSPAEDFNQLTTESANKSEVDALKKELRAAMAKIGLFRNRAEQAATRAEAAEKAKATAEDQLRKWQEQKQRRKAALAALREESAPKQFNPPTIEKLPTNHQPLGQVLNLKF
;
A
#
# COMPACT_ATOMS: atom_id res chain seq x y z
N MET A 1 -61.85 -15.12 18.38
CA MET A 1 -62.31 -16.50 18.10
C MET A 1 -63.81 -16.55 18.32
N GLY A 2 -64.53 -17.42 17.62
CA GLY A 2 -65.95 -17.66 17.87
C GLY A 2 -66.18 -19.15 18.10
N GLU A 3 -66.98 -19.50 19.10
CA GLU A 3 -67.34 -20.88 19.36
C GLU A 3 -68.26 -21.42 18.26
N VAL A 4 -68.11 -22.71 17.96
CA VAL A 4 -68.98 -23.46 17.04
C VAL A 4 -69.82 -24.40 17.88
N ASP A 5 -71.15 -24.31 17.76
CA ASP A 5 -72.08 -25.18 18.48
C ASP A 5 -72.05 -26.59 17.89
N THR A 6 -71.19 -27.46 18.44
CA THR A 6 -70.99 -28.84 17.98
C THR A 6 -71.89 -29.85 18.71
N LYS A 7 -73.21 -29.60 18.72
CA LYS A 7 -74.19 -30.61 19.17
C LYS A 7 -74.17 -31.81 18.20
N PRO A 8 -74.16 -33.06 18.71
CA PRO A 8 -74.28 -34.24 17.87
C PRO A 8 -75.61 -34.24 17.10
N ILE A 9 -75.58 -34.67 15.84
CA ILE A 9 -76.79 -34.91 15.05
C ILE A 9 -77.40 -36.23 15.53
N GLU A 10 -78.66 -36.22 15.94
CA GLU A 10 -79.35 -37.42 16.43
C GLU A 10 -79.54 -38.48 15.32
N PRO A 11 -79.57 -39.78 15.66
CA PRO A 11 -79.72 -40.84 14.66
C PRO A 11 -81.05 -40.77 13.92
N VAL A 12 -81.00 -40.99 12.60
CA VAL A 12 -82.16 -40.94 11.67
C VAL A 12 -83.34 -41.82 12.09
N GLN A 13 -83.10 -42.86 12.91
CA GLN A 13 -84.16 -43.70 13.50
C GLN A 13 -85.16 -42.92 14.37
N VAL A 14 -84.75 -41.83 15.04
CA VAL A 14 -85.66 -41.05 15.91
C VAL A 14 -86.75 -40.37 15.08
N ALA A 15 -86.39 -39.78 13.93
CA ALA A 15 -87.32 -39.07 13.05
C ALA A 15 -88.39 -39.99 12.43
N ILE A 16 -88.10 -41.28 12.28
CA ILE A 16 -89.05 -42.27 11.73
C ILE A 16 -90.18 -42.58 12.73
N SER A 17 -89.96 -42.38 14.04
CA SER A 17 -90.98 -42.62 15.07
C SER A 17 -92.15 -41.62 15.04
N LEU A 18 -92.01 -40.49 14.34
CA LEU A 18 -93.02 -39.42 14.27
C LEU A 18 -94.11 -39.64 13.20
N PHE A 19 -93.96 -40.65 12.34
CA PHE A 19 -94.90 -40.98 11.26
C PHE A 19 -95.32 -42.47 11.27
N GLY A 20 -95.14 -43.16 12.40
CA GLY A 20 -95.16 -44.64 12.47
C GLY A 20 -96.32 -45.31 13.21
N GLU A 21 -97.31 -44.56 13.74
CA GLU A 21 -98.32 -45.14 14.64
C GLU A 21 -99.51 -45.77 13.88
N LYS A 22 -99.54 -47.11 13.82
CA LYS A 22 -100.64 -47.90 13.24
C LYS A 22 -101.68 -48.28 14.29
N SER A 23 -102.82 -47.59 14.30
CA SER A 23 -103.96 -47.95 15.15
C SER A 23 -104.76 -49.14 14.59
N ASN A 24 -104.42 -50.37 15.01
CA ASN A 24 -105.30 -51.54 14.85
C ASN A 24 -106.30 -51.59 16.01
N GLN A 25 -107.60 -51.44 15.75
CA GLN A 25 -108.68 -51.81 16.67
C GLN A 25 -109.80 -52.56 15.93
N SER A 26 -110.69 -53.24 16.68
CA SER A 26 -111.44 -54.39 16.19
C SER A 26 -112.94 -54.32 16.52
N ARG A 27 -113.79 -54.40 15.47
CA ARG A 27 -115.12 -55.06 15.37
C ARG A 27 -116.18 -54.77 16.47
N PRO A 28 -117.44 -54.50 16.08
CA PRO A 28 -118.29 -55.61 15.60
C PRO A 28 -119.21 -55.28 14.41
N ARG A 29 -120.02 -56.27 13.99
CA ARG A 29 -121.09 -56.11 12.99
C ARG A 29 -122.24 -55.26 13.54
N SER A 30 -122.77 -54.39 12.71
CA SER A 30 -124.18 -53.97 12.72
C SER A 30 -124.79 -54.21 11.34
N THR A 31 -126.11 -54.39 11.28
CA THR A 31 -126.88 -54.62 10.04
C THR A 31 -127.87 -53.48 9.88
N GLY A 32 -127.87 -52.79 8.74
CA GLY A 32 -128.91 -51.82 8.42
C GLY A 32 -128.48 -50.69 7.49
N SER A 33 -128.82 -50.84 6.21
CA SER A 33 -129.13 -49.79 5.23
C SER A 33 -128.92 -48.32 5.66
N ASP A 34 -127.73 -47.77 5.41
CA ASP A 34 -127.51 -46.33 5.31
C ASP A 34 -126.39 -46.08 4.28
N SER A 35 -126.66 -45.36 3.18
CA SER A 35 -125.75 -45.34 2.02
C SER A 35 -125.12 -43.98 1.72
N ASP A 36 -125.57 -42.91 2.38
CA ASP A 36 -125.32 -41.55 1.88
C ASP A 36 -124.48 -40.72 2.86
N THR A 37 -124.60 -40.97 4.17
CA THR A 37 -123.75 -40.38 5.22
C THR A 37 -122.29 -40.85 5.13
N GLU A 38 -122.03 -42.11 4.74
CA GLU A 38 -120.67 -42.59 4.48
C GLU A 38 -120.03 -41.91 3.25
N LYS A 39 -120.84 -41.60 2.22
CA LYS A 39 -120.36 -40.90 1.01
C LYS A 39 -119.96 -39.46 1.31
N GLU A 40 -120.77 -38.75 2.10
CA GLU A 40 -120.51 -37.34 2.45
C GLU A 40 -119.23 -37.19 3.29
N ASN A 41 -119.04 -38.04 4.30
CA ASN A 41 -117.78 -38.13 5.05
C ASN A 41 -116.59 -38.52 4.16
N GLY A 42 -116.81 -39.40 3.17
CA GLY A 42 -115.79 -39.77 2.17
C GLY A 42 -115.39 -38.62 1.24
N VAL A 43 -116.35 -37.80 0.80
CA VAL A 43 -116.11 -36.60 -0.02
C VAL A 43 -115.37 -35.54 0.79
N GLU A 44 -115.81 -35.23 2.00
CA GLU A 44 -115.11 -34.27 2.88
C GLU A 44 -113.68 -34.72 3.20
N GLY A 45 -113.47 -36.04 3.36
CA GLY A 45 -112.13 -36.65 3.49
C GLY A 45 -111.25 -36.49 2.25
N LEU A 46 -111.82 -36.62 1.05
CA LEU A 46 -111.12 -36.38 -0.22
C LEU A 46 -110.80 -34.90 -0.44
N GLU A 47 -111.70 -33.98 -0.06
CA GLU A 47 -111.46 -32.54 -0.12
C GLU A 47 -110.36 -32.10 0.85
N LYS A 48 -110.37 -32.60 2.09
CA LYS A 48 -109.28 -32.43 3.06
C LYS A 48 -107.95 -33.00 2.54
N GLY A 49 -107.98 -34.16 1.88
CA GLY A 49 -106.83 -34.75 1.21
C GLY A 49 -106.27 -33.85 0.10
N LEU A 50 -107.13 -33.34 -0.79
CA LEU A 50 -106.76 -32.46 -1.90
C LEU A 50 -106.22 -31.11 -1.39
N ALA A 51 -106.80 -30.55 -0.33
CA ALA A 51 -106.29 -29.35 0.34
C ALA A 51 -104.89 -29.59 0.93
N ASN A 52 -104.66 -30.74 1.59
CA ASN A 52 -103.34 -31.12 2.08
C ASN A 52 -102.30 -31.28 0.95
N TYR A 53 -102.64 -31.94 -0.16
CA TYR A 53 -101.73 -32.03 -1.30
C TYR A 53 -101.42 -30.67 -1.92
N ARG A 54 -102.41 -29.77 -2.02
CA ARG A 54 -102.20 -28.39 -2.48
C ARG A 54 -101.24 -27.63 -1.57
N LEU A 55 -101.45 -27.69 -0.26
CA LEU A 55 -100.58 -27.05 0.74
C LEU A 55 -99.16 -27.64 0.72
N GLN A 56 -99.02 -28.96 0.52
CA GLN A 56 -97.73 -29.63 0.39
C GLN A 56 -96.97 -29.18 -0.88
N MET A 57 -97.66 -29.02 -2.01
CA MET A 57 -97.06 -28.50 -3.25
C MET A 57 -96.65 -27.04 -3.10
N GLU A 58 -97.52 -26.19 -2.53
CA GLU A 58 -97.22 -24.78 -2.28
C GLU A 58 -96.04 -24.58 -1.31
N ALA A 59 -95.91 -25.45 -0.31
CA ALA A 59 -94.74 -25.50 0.58
C ALA A 59 -93.46 -25.96 -0.16
N LYS A 60 -93.55 -26.97 -1.05
CA LYS A 60 -92.42 -27.43 -1.88
C LYS A 60 -91.96 -26.36 -2.87
N ASP A 61 -92.88 -25.68 -3.55
CA ASP A 61 -92.58 -24.59 -4.48
C ASP A 61 -91.95 -23.40 -3.74
N SER A 62 -92.47 -23.05 -2.56
CA SER A 62 -91.87 -22.02 -1.69
C SER A 62 -90.44 -22.37 -1.28
N ALA A 63 -90.19 -23.63 -0.87
CA ALA A 63 -88.86 -24.10 -0.53
C ALA A 63 -87.91 -24.11 -1.76
N TYR A 64 -88.39 -24.52 -2.93
CA TYR A 64 -87.63 -24.50 -4.18
C TYR A 64 -87.21 -23.07 -4.56
N MET A 65 -88.13 -22.10 -4.48
CA MET A 65 -87.86 -20.70 -4.76
C MET A 65 -86.85 -20.08 -3.78
N GLU A 66 -86.91 -20.43 -2.50
CA GLU A 66 -85.91 -20.00 -1.51
C GLU A 66 -84.52 -20.61 -1.80
N VAL A 67 -84.43 -21.88 -2.19
CA VAL A 67 -83.14 -22.48 -2.58
C VAL A 67 -82.58 -21.85 -3.86
N LEU A 68 -83.41 -21.45 -4.82
CA LEU A 68 -82.98 -20.67 -5.98
C LEU A 68 -82.47 -19.27 -5.59
N ARG A 69 -83.19 -18.56 -4.70
CA ARG A 69 -82.77 -17.24 -4.19
C ARG A 69 -81.42 -17.32 -3.47
N GLN A 70 -81.22 -18.36 -2.66
CA GLN A 70 -79.92 -18.67 -2.05
C GLN A 70 -78.86 -18.95 -3.10
N LEU A 71 -79.13 -19.81 -4.09
CA LEU A 71 -78.16 -20.18 -5.13
C LEU A 71 -77.61 -18.95 -5.88
N GLU A 72 -78.45 -17.98 -6.22
CA GLU A 72 -78.02 -16.75 -6.89
C GLU A 72 -77.24 -15.81 -5.96
N HIS A 73 -77.66 -15.67 -4.68
CA HIS A 73 -76.87 -14.97 -3.67
C HIS A 73 -75.45 -15.56 -3.56
N TYR A 74 -75.33 -16.90 -3.43
CA TYR A 74 -74.05 -17.59 -3.39
C TYR A 74 -73.22 -17.41 -4.67
N LYS A 75 -73.86 -17.37 -5.85
CA LYS A 75 -73.20 -17.07 -7.13
C LYS A 75 -72.62 -15.65 -7.16
N LYS A 76 -73.32 -14.66 -6.60
CA LYS A 76 -72.82 -13.29 -6.44
C LYS A 76 -71.61 -13.23 -5.49
N THR A 77 -71.73 -13.78 -4.28
CA THR A 77 -70.65 -13.74 -3.27
C THR A 77 -69.35 -14.37 -3.76
N ALA A 78 -69.40 -15.48 -4.51
CA ALA A 78 -68.19 -16.10 -5.05
C ALA A 78 -67.57 -15.34 -6.23
N HIS A 79 -68.36 -14.57 -6.98
CA HIS A 79 -67.80 -13.64 -7.96
C HIS A 79 -67.04 -12.51 -7.27
N GLU A 80 -67.64 -11.92 -6.22
CA GLU A 80 -67.02 -10.88 -5.38
C GLU A 80 -65.70 -11.37 -4.75
N LEU A 81 -65.70 -12.55 -4.12
CA LEU A 81 -64.48 -13.19 -3.60
C LEU A 81 -63.44 -13.48 -4.69
N SER A 82 -63.86 -13.89 -5.89
CA SER A 82 -62.93 -14.16 -7.00
C SER A 82 -62.27 -12.90 -7.55
N VAL A 83 -62.97 -11.75 -7.51
CA VAL A 83 -62.38 -10.44 -7.86
C VAL A 83 -61.40 -9.99 -6.79
N LEU A 84 -61.76 -10.08 -5.50
CA LEU A 84 -60.88 -9.72 -4.39
C LEU A 84 -59.58 -10.54 -4.38
N LEU A 85 -59.68 -11.85 -4.64
CA LEU A 85 -58.52 -12.74 -4.75
C LEU A 85 -57.55 -12.28 -5.85
N LYS A 86 -58.05 -12.01 -7.06
CA LYS A 86 -57.22 -11.54 -8.19
C LYS A 86 -56.56 -10.19 -7.89
N ASN A 87 -57.28 -9.27 -7.27
CA ASN A 87 -56.73 -7.96 -6.90
C ASN A 87 -55.58 -8.12 -5.89
N SER A 88 -55.75 -8.99 -4.89
CA SER A 88 -54.72 -9.32 -3.91
C SER A 88 -53.50 -10.03 -4.53
N GLU A 89 -53.70 -10.88 -5.54
CA GLU A 89 -52.60 -11.52 -6.27
C GLU A 89 -51.74 -10.51 -7.04
N VAL A 90 -52.37 -9.52 -7.68
CA VAL A 90 -51.69 -8.41 -8.37
C VAL A 90 -50.95 -7.54 -7.37
N GLU A 91 -51.60 -7.11 -6.28
CA GLU A 91 -50.97 -6.31 -5.23
C GLU A 91 -49.75 -7.02 -4.61
N ARG A 92 -49.85 -8.32 -4.34
CA ARG A 92 -48.72 -9.13 -3.85
C ARG A 92 -47.56 -9.16 -4.87
N TYR A 93 -47.86 -9.29 -6.16
CA TYR A 93 -46.83 -9.25 -7.21
C TYR A 93 -46.12 -7.90 -7.29
N THR A 94 -46.86 -6.78 -7.23
CA THR A 94 -46.29 -5.43 -7.19
C THR A 94 -45.41 -5.21 -5.94
N ASN A 95 -45.87 -5.62 -4.76
CA ASN A 95 -45.05 -5.54 -3.54
C ASN A 95 -43.75 -6.37 -3.62
N ILE A 96 -43.79 -7.56 -4.25
CA ILE A 96 -42.59 -8.39 -4.49
C ILE A 96 -41.62 -7.71 -5.47
N GLN A 97 -42.13 -7.08 -6.54
CA GLN A 97 -41.30 -6.30 -7.46
C GLN A 97 -40.64 -5.10 -6.75
N GLU A 98 -41.39 -4.35 -5.92
CA GLU A 98 -40.82 -3.28 -5.10
C GLU A 98 -39.73 -3.79 -4.14
N CYS A 99 -39.96 -4.90 -3.44
CA CYS A 99 -38.95 -5.53 -2.57
C CYS A 99 -37.65 -5.81 -3.32
N ASN A 100 -37.74 -6.37 -4.53
CA ASN A 100 -36.56 -6.71 -5.33
C ASN A 100 -35.81 -5.44 -5.80
N LEU A 101 -36.51 -4.45 -6.35
CA LEU A 101 -35.91 -3.18 -6.78
C LEU A 101 -35.21 -2.44 -5.61
N VAL A 102 -35.83 -2.46 -4.43
CA VAL A 102 -35.25 -1.87 -3.21
C VAL A 102 -34.04 -2.67 -2.71
N LYS A 103 -34.08 -4.01 -2.81
CA LYS A 103 -32.95 -4.89 -2.48
C LYS A 103 -31.76 -4.69 -3.42
N ASP A 104 -31.98 -4.59 -4.71
CA ASP A 104 -30.92 -4.32 -5.69
C ASP A 104 -30.28 -2.95 -5.45
N ARG A 105 -31.10 -1.95 -5.09
CA ARG A 105 -30.60 -0.62 -4.69
C ARG A 105 -29.83 -0.62 -3.36
N ILE A 106 -30.17 -1.50 -2.42
CA ILE A 106 -29.36 -1.76 -1.22
C ILE A 106 -28.01 -2.37 -1.62
N ASN A 107 -28.00 -3.44 -2.42
CA ASN A 107 -26.78 -4.12 -2.86
C ASN A 107 -25.79 -3.16 -3.56
N GLU A 108 -26.29 -2.29 -4.44
CA GLU A 108 -25.50 -1.26 -5.14
C GLU A 108 -24.87 -0.24 -4.15
N LEU A 109 -25.66 0.22 -3.17
CA LEU A 109 -25.16 1.15 -2.15
C LEU A 109 -24.19 0.48 -1.17
N GLU A 110 -24.38 -0.80 -0.85
CA GLU A 110 -23.46 -1.58 -0.02
C GLU A 110 -22.12 -1.83 -0.73
N SER A 111 -22.15 -2.10 -2.04
CA SER A 111 -20.95 -2.20 -2.87
C SER A 111 -20.17 -0.87 -2.92
N LYS A 112 -20.87 0.25 -3.16
CA LYS A 112 -20.29 1.60 -3.14
C LYS A 112 -19.76 1.99 -1.75
N MET A 113 -20.49 1.65 -0.69
CA MET A 113 -20.06 1.81 0.70
C MET A 113 -18.76 1.06 0.99
N LYS A 114 -18.64 -0.21 0.54
CA LYS A 114 -17.40 -0.98 0.71
C LYS A 114 -16.22 -0.29 0.00
N GLY A 115 -16.39 0.13 -1.25
CA GLY A 115 -15.36 0.86 -1.99
C GLY A 115 -14.93 2.17 -1.32
N MET A 116 -15.84 2.89 -0.65
CA MET A 116 -15.48 4.07 0.16
C MET A 116 -14.69 3.71 1.43
N VAL A 117 -15.05 2.61 2.11
CA VAL A 117 -14.31 2.11 3.28
C VAL A 117 -12.89 1.66 2.89
N ASP A 118 -12.75 0.94 1.78
CA ASP A 118 -11.46 0.47 1.27
C ASP A 118 -10.55 1.67 0.91
N LYS A 119 -11.09 2.71 0.23
CA LYS A 119 -10.37 3.98 -0.01
C LYS A 119 -9.95 4.70 1.27
N LEU A 120 -10.83 4.78 2.27
CA LEU A 120 -10.54 5.43 3.56
C LEU A 120 -9.47 4.68 4.35
N SER A 121 -9.41 3.35 4.23
CA SER A 121 -8.37 2.49 4.80
C SER A 121 -7.01 2.74 4.15
N GLU A 122 -6.93 2.76 2.81
CA GLU A 122 -5.67 3.02 2.11
C GLU A 122 -5.15 4.44 2.39
N SER A 123 -6.05 5.41 2.39
CA SER A 123 -5.76 6.80 2.80
C SER A 123 -5.23 6.90 4.24
N ALA A 124 -5.60 5.98 5.14
CA ALA A 124 -5.06 5.93 6.49
C ALA A 124 -3.62 5.41 6.53
N LYS A 125 -3.31 4.33 5.81
CA LYS A 125 -1.94 3.79 5.68
C LYS A 125 -0.98 4.84 5.10
N ILE A 126 -1.42 5.56 4.07
CA ILE A 126 -0.61 6.61 3.42
C ILE A 126 -0.30 7.75 4.41
N ARG A 127 -1.26 8.16 5.25
CA ARG A 127 -1.01 9.14 6.33
C ARG A 127 -0.05 8.61 7.39
N GLU A 128 -0.15 7.33 7.76
CA GLU A 128 0.75 6.70 8.73
C GLU A 128 2.19 6.64 8.20
N GLN A 129 2.38 6.20 6.94
CA GLN A 129 3.66 6.22 6.25
C GLN A 129 4.26 7.63 6.14
N LEU A 130 3.46 8.63 5.76
CA LEU A 130 3.89 10.04 5.74
C LEU A 130 4.29 10.53 7.13
N SER A 131 3.59 10.10 8.19
CA SER A 131 3.94 10.46 9.57
C SER A 131 5.27 9.84 10.01
N CYS A 132 5.60 8.63 9.57
CA CYS A 132 6.91 8.01 9.83
C CYS A 132 8.03 8.78 9.11
N VAL A 133 7.87 9.05 7.80
CA VAL A 133 8.86 9.80 7.01
C VAL A 133 9.06 11.23 7.55
N LEU A 134 7.99 11.89 8.01
CA LEU A 134 8.09 13.20 8.68
C LEU A 134 8.79 13.14 10.05
N MET A 135 8.80 12.00 10.72
CA MET A 135 9.57 11.80 11.95
C MET A 135 11.05 11.55 11.65
N GLU A 136 11.36 10.70 10.67
CA GLU A 136 12.73 10.45 10.19
C GLU A 136 13.38 11.73 9.65
N LEU A 137 12.63 12.57 8.93
CA LEU A 137 13.09 13.87 8.45
C LEU A 137 13.41 14.83 9.61
N LYS A 138 12.63 14.82 10.70
CA LYS A 138 12.90 15.64 11.89
C LYS A 138 14.12 15.16 12.67
N ILE A 139 14.34 13.85 12.75
CA ILE A 139 15.54 13.27 13.38
C ILE A 139 16.78 13.67 12.58
N THR A 140 16.80 13.41 11.27
CA THR A 140 17.93 13.74 10.39
C THR A 140 18.20 15.25 10.30
N GLN A 141 17.17 16.10 10.39
CA GLN A 141 17.33 17.55 10.51
C GLN A 141 18.02 17.96 11.83
N ALA A 142 17.70 17.32 12.96
CA ALA A 142 18.34 17.57 14.24
C ALA A 142 19.80 17.08 14.26
N ASP A 143 20.08 15.92 13.66
CA ASP A 143 21.44 15.40 13.50
C ASP A 143 22.30 16.32 12.62
N LEU A 144 21.73 16.88 11.54
CA LEU A 144 22.42 17.84 10.68
C LEU A 144 22.77 19.13 11.43
N LEU A 145 21.85 19.71 12.19
CA LEU A 145 22.12 20.90 13.02
C LEU A 145 23.20 20.65 14.08
N ASN A 146 23.24 19.44 14.66
CA ASN A 146 24.30 19.02 15.57
C ASN A 146 25.67 18.95 14.86
N MET A 147 25.73 18.35 13.65
CA MET A 147 26.95 18.29 12.84
C MET A 147 27.42 19.69 12.38
N GLU A 148 26.51 20.59 12.02
CA GLU A 148 26.84 21.98 11.70
C GLU A 148 27.45 22.71 12.90
N SER A 149 26.89 22.52 14.11
CA SER A 149 27.45 23.08 15.34
C SER A 149 28.83 22.52 15.67
N GLN A 150 29.09 21.23 15.41
CA GLN A 150 30.41 20.62 15.58
C GLN A 150 31.42 21.14 14.55
N LEU A 151 31.00 21.30 13.29
CA LEU A 151 31.84 21.87 12.22
C LEU A 151 32.20 23.33 12.49
N ALA A 152 31.27 24.13 13.05
CA ALA A 152 31.56 25.49 13.49
C ALA A 152 32.61 25.49 14.61
N ALA A 153 32.44 24.68 15.66
CA ALA A 153 33.41 24.55 16.76
C ALA A 153 34.79 24.06 16.29
N ALA A 154 34.84 23.17 15.29
CA ALA A 154 36.09 22.69 14.70
C ALA A 154 36.85 23.80 13.95
N LYS A 155 36.15 24.61 13.12
CA LYS A 155 36.74 25.77 12.44
C LYS A 155 37.23 26.84 13.42
N ASP A 156 36.48 27.02 14.51
CA ASP A 156 36.87 27.91 15.61
C ASP A 156 38.15 27.47 16.34
N LEU A 157 38.46 26.16 16.34
CA LEU A 157 39.71 25.61 16.88
C LEU A 157 40.84 25.68 15.84
N GLU A 158 40.54 25.43 14.57
CA GLU A 158 41.47 25.57 13.44
C GLU A 158 42.01 27.00 13.33
N LEU A 159 41.14 28.01 13.39
CA LEU A 159 41.55 29.44 13.38
C LEU A 159 42.42 29.81 14.59
N LYS A 160 42.17 29.22 15.77
CA LYS A 160 43.00 29.41 16.98
C LYS A 160 44.37 28.74 16.82
N ALA A 161 44.43 27.57 16.19
CA ALA A 161 45.69 26.88 15.89
C ALA A 161 46.52 27.64 14.83
N ILE A 162 45.88 28.15 13.77
CA ILE A 162 46.54 28.96 12.72
C ILE A 162 47.13 30.25 13.33
N THR A 163 46.33 31.04 14.04
CA THR A 163 46.82 32.28 14.67
C THR A 163 47.89 32.04 15.74
N GLN A 164 47.85 30.91 16.45
CA GLN A 164 48.94 30.49 17.33
C GLN A 164 50.21 30.13 16.56
N ALA A 165 50.10 29.43 15.42
CA ALA A 165 51.23 29.09 14.55
C ALA A 165 51.87 30.34 13.92
N GLU A 166 51.07 31.32 13.47
CA GLU A 166 51.57 32.61 12.95
C GLU A 166 52.35 33.40 14.03
N MET A 167 51.89 33.41 15.28
CA MET A 167 52.63 33.99 16.41
C MET A 167 53.93 33.23 16.71
N MET A 168 53.95 31.91 16.56
CA MET A 168 55.16 31.10 16.72
C MET A 168 56.16 31.31 15.58
N GLU A 169 55.71 31.39 14.33
CA GLU A 169 56.55 31.65 13.16
C GLU A 169 57.19 33.04 13.23
N THR A 170 56.40 34.08 13.54
CA THR A 170 56.93 35.43 13.71
C THR A 170 57.92 35.53 14.87
N SER A 171 57.67 34.85 15.99
CA SER A 171 58.64 34.77 17.10
C SER A 171 59.93 34.00 16.70
N ALA A 172 59.80 32.88 15.98
CA ALA A 172 60.94 32.09 15.52
C ALA A 172 61.78 32.84 14.48
N LYS A 173 61.14 33.64 13.62
CA LYS A 173 61.82 34.53 12.66
C LYS A 173 62.62 35.61 13.39
N MET A 174 62.05 36.28 14.40
CA MET A 174 62.81 37.28 15.17
C MET A 174 63.99 36.67 15.94
N GLU A 175 63.82 35.47 16.53
CA GLU A 175 64.94 34.80 17.19
C GLU A 175 66.01 34.33 16.19
N LYS A 176 65.60 33.92 14.98
CA LYS A 176 66.55 33.64 13.89
C LYS A 176 67.34 34.90 13.51
N GLU A 177 66.67 36.02 13.22
CA GLU A 177 67.33 37.29 12.84
C GLU A 177 68.29 37.77 13.95
N ARG A 178 67.89 37.63 15.21
CA ARG A 178 68.74 37.84 16.40
C ARG A 178 69.95 36.91 16.44
N SER A 179 69.78 35.62 16.11
CA SER A 179 70.88 34.65 16.08
C SER A 179 71.88 34.95 14.96
N GLU A 180 71.41 35.47 13.82
CA GLU A 180 72.24 35.91 12.70
C GLU A 180 73.01 37.20 13.05
N GLU A 181 72.39 38.16 13.76
CA GLU A 181 73.09 39.35 14.29
C GLU A 181 74.19 38.96 15.31
N LEU A 182 73.88 38.04 16.23
CA LEU A 182 74.84 37.53 17.21
C LEU A 182 76.01 36.80 16.53
N LEU A 183 75.75 36.01 15.49
CA LEU A 183 76.80 35.36 14.71
C LEU A 183 77.70 36.40 14.00
N GLY A 184 77.11 37.44 13.41
CA GLY A 184 77.84 38.55 12.80
C GLY A 184 78.78 39.24 13.80
N ARG A 185 78.28 39.60 15.00
CA ARG A 185 79.09 40.18 16.08
C ARG A 185 80.20 39.25 16.56
N ILE A 186 79.97 37.92 16.58
CA ILE A 186 81.01 36.93 16.91
C ILE A 186 82.10 36.95 15.84
N THR A 187 81.76 36.98 14.55
CA THR A 187 82.76 37.08 13.48
C THR A 187 83.52 38.41 13.49
N GLU A 188 82.86 39.55 13.74
CA GLU A 188 83.52 40.85 13.91
C GLU A 188 84.54 40.83 15.07
N LEU A 189 84.20 40.18 16.20
CA LEU A 189 85.11 40.02 17.33
C LEU A 189 86.27 39.04 17.02
N GLN A 190 86.03 37.98 16.26
CA GLN A 190 87.07 37.06 15.80
C GLN A 190 88.06 37.75 14.83
N ASP A 191 87.56 38.57 13.91
CA ASP A 191 88.41 39.33 12.98
C ASP A 191 89.17 40.44 13.71
N ALA A 192 88.52 41.16 14.64
CA ALA A 192 89.17 42.18 15.45
C ALA A 192 90.26 41.62 16.37
N THR A 193 90.06 40.43 16.96
CA THR A 193 91.08 39.77 17.79
C THR A 193 92.21 39.18 16.95
N GLN A 194 91.93 38.63 15.76
CA GLN A 194 92.97 38.25 14.80
C GLN A 194 93.81 39.46 14.34
N LEU A 195 93.18 40.59 14.00
CA LEU A 195 93.85 41.83 13.60
C LEU A 195 94.68 42.43 14.73
N ALA A 196 94.25 42.29 15.98
CA ALA A 196 95.03 42.69 17.15
C ALA A 196 96.25 41.76 17.37
N ALA A 197 96.07 40.46 17.17
CA ALA A 197 97.14 39.47 17.30
C ALA A 197 98.21 39.62 16.20
N THR A 198 97.82 39.82 14.93
CA THR A 198 98.79 40.06 13.85
C THR A 198 99.57 41.35 14.07
N LYS A 199 98.91 42.46 14.40
CA LYS A 199 99.60 43.73 14.72
C LYS A 199 100.57 43.61 15.90
N ALA A 200 100.24 42.79 16.91
CA ALA A 200 101.13 42.55 18.05
C ALA A 200 102.36 41.71 17.65
N GLU A 201 102.20 40.73 16.77
CA GLU A 201 103.30 39.92 16.22
C GLU A 201 104.16 40.72 15.23
N ASP A 202 103.54 41.55 14.37
CA ASP A 202 104.24 42.48 13.46
C ASP A 202 105.12 43.48 14.24
N GLU A 203 104.58 44.10 15.31
CA GLU A 203 105.33 45.01 16.18
C GLU A 203 106.44 44.27 16.95
N LYS A 204 106.22 43.03 17.37
CA LYS A 204 107.25 42.16 17.94
C LYS A 204 108.36 41.85 16.92
N CYS A 205 108.04 41.53 15.67
CA CYS A 205 109.01 41.37 14.59
C CYS A 205 109.75 42.67 14.28
N ARG A 206 109.09 43.83 14.35
CA ARG A 206 109.71 45.15 14.20
C ARG A 206 110.73 45.41 15.31
N ILE A 207 110.35 45.18 16.57
CA ILE A 207 111.23 45.34 17.75
C ILE A 207 112.42 44.39 17.69
N VAL A 208 112.23 43.12 17.31
CA VAL A 208 113.33 42.16 17.11
C VAL A 208 114.29 42.66 16.02
N SER A 209 113.77 43.08 14.87
CA SER A 209 114.58 43.60 13.75
C SER A 209 115.37 44.86 14.13
N GLU A 210 114.76 45.75 14.92
CA GLU A 210 115.39 46.97 15.46
C GLU A 210 116.50 46.63 16.47
N LYS A 211 116.31 45.58 17.30
CA LYS A 211 117.33 45.08 18.25
C LYS A 211 118.47 44.31 17.56
N ASP A 212 118.19 43.55 16.52
CA ASP A 212 119.21 42.85 15.73
C ASP A 212 120.07 43.85 14.93
N ALA A 213 119.45 44.91 14.39
CA ALA A 213 120.18 46.01 13.75
C ALA A 213 121.06 46.79 14.75
N GLU A 214 120.56 47.06 15.96
CA GLU A 214 121.35 47.65 17.05
C GLU A 214 122.51 46.71 17.46
N MET A 215 122.29 45.39 17.49
CA MET A 215 123.30 44.39 17.83
C MET A 215 124.41 44.30 16.76
N GLU A 216 124.06 44.26 15.48
CA GLU A 216 125.06 44.28 14.39
C GLU A 216 125.81 45.62 14.32
N ALA A 217 125.16 46.76 14.64
CA ALA A 217 125.86 48.04 14.81
C ALA A 217 126.84 48.01 15.99
N PHE A 218 126.43 47.47 17.15
CA PHE A 218 127.30 47.32 18.32
C PHE A 218 128.50 46.41 18.01
N LYS A 219 128.25 45.28 17.33
CA LYS A 219 129.25 44.34 16.83
C LYS A 219 130.20 44.99 15.81
N ALA A 220 129.72 45.87 14.94
CA ALA A 220 130.56 46.66 14.05
C ALA A 220 131.47 47.63 14.84
N THR A 221 130.96 48.29 15.89
CA THR A 221 131.82 49.14 16.76
C THR A 221 132.83 48.32 17.57
N ILE A 222 132.51 47.08 17.96
CA ILE A 222 133.48 46.15 18.57
C ILE A 222 134.54 45.74 17.56
N LEU A 223 134.18 45.44 16.30
CA LEU A 223 135.15 45.12 15.25
C LEU A 223 136.05 46.31 14.94
N GLN A 224 135.52 47.53 14.87
CA GLN A 224 136.32 48.74 14.71
C GLN A 224 137.25 48.97 15.91
N ALA A 225 136.78 48.76 17.15
CA ALA A 225 137.63 48.83 18.34
C ALA A 225 138.68 47.71 18.40
N GLN A 226 138.41 46.54 17.82
CA GLN A 226 139.41 45.49 17.61
C GLN A 226 140.44 45.88 16.55
N GLU A 227 140.03 46.53 15.45
CA GLU A 227 140.93 47.05 14.41
C GLU A 227 141.82 48.18 14.95
N GLU A 228 141.27 49.08 15.77
CA GLU A 228 142.04 50.10 16.51
C GLU A 228 142.98 49.48 17.56
N MET A 229 142.58 48.39 18.24
CA MET A 229 143.50 47.60 19.08
C MET A 229 144.56 46.85 18.28
N GLU A 230 144.27 46.40 17.06
CA GLU A 230 145.23 45.72 16.20
C GLU A 230 146.24 46.71 15.58
N ASP A 231 145.82 47.94 15.27
CA ASP A 231 146.73 49.03 14.91
C ASP A 231 147.59 49.48 16.11
N LEU A 232 147.00 49.58 17.32
CA LEU A 232 147.78 49.77 18.54
C LEU A 232 148.76 48.61 18.80
N GLY A 233 148.39 47.37 18.46
CA GLY A 233 149.27 46.21 18.48
C GLY A 233 150.44 46.34 17.50
N LYS A 234 150.17 46.74 16.25
CA LYS A 234 151.18 47.07 15.23
C LYS A 234 152.06 48.26 15.63
N ARG A 235 151.59 49.14 16.52
CA ARG A 235 152.36 50.23 17.15
C ARG A 235 153.09 49.82 18.44
N LEU A 236 152.93 48.58 18.90
CA LEU A 236 153.61 48.02 20.08
C LEU A 236 154.70 46.99 19.72
N GLU A 237 154.75 46.51 18.48
CA GLU A 237 155.69 45.47 18.02
C GLU A 237 157.07 46.02 17.59
N THR A 238 157.71 46.79 18.48
CA THR A 238 159.16 47.02 18.50
C THR A 238 159.65 46.90 19.95
N ILE A 239 159.91 45.67 20.44
CA ILE A 239 161.24 45.01 20.46
C ILE A 239 162.18 45.69 21.49
N PRO A 240 162.82 44.96 22.45
CA PRO A 240 163.36 43.60 22.29
C PRO A 240 163.09 42.56 23.41
N GLU A 241 163.54 41.34 23.12
CA GLU A 241 163.99 40.20 23.95
C GLU A 241 163.94 40.30 25.50
N LEU A 242 163.61 39.21 26.22
CA LEU A 242 164.44 37.98 26.27
C LEU A 242 163.72 36.67 26.69
N GLU A 243 164.46 35.57 26.48
CA GLU A 243 164.42 34.28 27.19
C GLU A 243 163.28 33.25 26.98
N ASN A 244 163.48 32.47 25.92
CA ASN A 244 163.84 31.04 25.97
C ASN A 244 162.85 29.93 26.41
N GLN A 245 162.82 28.89 25.55
CA GLN A 245 162.59 27.46 25.87
C GLN A 245 161.23 27.03 26.47
N LEU A 246 160.44 26.24 25.73
CA LEU A 246 160.58 24.76 25.68
C LEU A 246 159.30 24.04 25.17
N ALA A 247 159.45 23.27 24.10
CA ALA A 247 158.70 22.05 23.75
C ALA A 247 157.13 22.03 23.71
N ALA A 248 156.64 22.10 22.46
CA ALA A 248 156.07 20.94 21.74
C ALA A 248 154.60 20.48 21.93
N LYS A 249 154.14 19.85 20.83
CA LYS A 249 153.06 18.87 20.65
C LYS A 249 151.59 19.33 20.58
N SER A 250 150.90 18.62 19.70
CA SER A 250 149.45 18.37 19.60
C SER A 250 148.52 19.53 19.19
N ALA A 251 147.46 19.29 18.40
CA ALA A 251 147.18 18.20 17.44
C ALA A 251 146.00 18.58 16.51
N LEU A 252 145.81 17.81 15.41
CA LEU A 252 144.57 17.14 14.94
C LEU A 252 143.18 17.74 15.34
N GLN A 253 142.10 17.71 14.54
CA GLN A 253 141.75 17.06 13.26
C GLN A 253 140.25 17.40 12.97
N ALA A 254 139.81 17.88 11.80
CA ALA A 254 139.50 17.19 10.54
C ALA A 254 138.39 16.09 10.56
N LYS A 255 137.34 16.31 9.73
CA LYS A 255 136.51 15.37 8.92
C LYS A 255 136.00 14.01 9.45
N LEU A 256 134.69 13.75 9.21
CA LEU A 256 134.10 12.49 8.70
C LEU A 256 132.63 12.76 8.23
N GLU A 257 131.94 12.20 7.22
CA GLU A 257 132.17 11.29 6.06
C GLU A 257 131.50 9.88 6.05
N GLN A 258 130.86 9.57 4.89
CA GLN A 258 130.42 8.25 4.33
C GLN A 258 129.17 7.54 4.95
N VAL A 259 128.25 6.78 4.27
CA VAL A 259 128.16 6.02 2.97
C VAL A 259 128.69 4.55 3.08
N PRO A 260 128.24 3.46 2.35
CA PRO A 260 126.98 3.04 1.66
C PRO A 260 126.49 1.58 2.05
N ASN A 261 125.59 0.91 1.27
CA ASN A 261 125.88 -0.40 0.58
C ASN A 261 124.75 -1.03 -0.30
N VAL A 262 125.06 -2.08 -1.10
CA VAL A 262 124.22 -2.74 -2.14
C VAL A 262 124.54 -4.25 -2.34
N LEU A 263 123.55 -5.11 -2.70
CA LEU A 263 123.61 -6.42 -3.47
C LEU A 263 122.22 -7.15 -3.41
N GLY A 264 121.77 -8.08 -4.29
CA GLY A 264 122.26 -8.60 -5.59
C GLY A 264 121.39 -9.77 -6.19
N SER A 265 121.43 -9.95 -7.53
CA SER A 265 121.20 -11.15 -8.41
C SER A 265 120.14 -12.29 -8.21
N MET A 266 119.29 -12.47 -9.25
CA MET A 266 119.27 -13.60 -10.24
C MET A 266 118.33 -14.86 -10.16
N GLU A 267 117.73 -15.18 -11.33
CA GLU A 267 117.24 -16.46 -11.94
C GLU A 267 115.84 -17.15 -11.68
N ASN A 268 115.19 -17.46 -12.83
CA ASN A 268 114.40 -18.65 -13.23
C ASN A 268 112.97 -18.99 -12.73
N ALA A 269 111.99 -18.38 -13.40
CA ALA A 269 110.96 -19.03 -14.24
C ALA A 269 110.23 -20.33 -13.79
N SER A 270 108.98 -20.17 -13.31
CA SER A 270 107.79 -20.96 -13.72
C SER A 270 106.54 -20.50 -12.97
N LEU A 271 105.49 -20.01 -13.67
CA LEU A 271 104.12 -19.86 -13.10
C LEU A 271 103.06 -19.43 -14.15
N ASP A 272 102.95 -20.15 -15.28
CA ASP A 272 101.99 -19.83 -16.37
C ASP A 272 100.85 -20.87 -16.42
N GLY A 273 99.93 -20.78 -15.45
CA GLY A 273 98.79 -21.71 -15.32
C GLY A 273 98.01 -21.62 -14.01
N GLY A 274 98.62 -21.07 -12.94
CA GLY A 274 97.91 -20.76 -11.69
C GLY A 274 96.99 -19.54 -11.82
N ASN A 275 97.40 -18.54 -12.60
CA ASN A 275 96.63 -17.31 -12.81
C ASN A 275 95.35 -17.59 -13.63
N ASP A 276 95.46 -18.31 -14.75
CA ASP A 276 94.31 -18.66 -15.59
C ASP A 276 93.23 -19.45 -14.83
N LEU A 277 93.62 -20.43 -14.00
CA LEU A 277 92.66 -21.21 -13.23
C LEU A 277 91.91 -20.34 -12.19
N ASN A 278 92.61 -19.41 -11.54
CA ASN A 278 91.98 -18.44 -10.63
C ASN A 278 91.09 -17.45 -11.40
N GLN A 279 91.52 -16.98 -12.57
CA GLN A 279 90.77 -16.03 -13.39
C GLN A 279 89.48 -16.67 -13.95
N ILE A 280 89.54 -17.92 -14.39
CA ILE A 280 88.40 -18.75 -14.79
C ILE A 280 87.47 -19.01 -13.60
N THR A 281 88.02 -19.27 -12.41
CA THR A 281 87.20 -19.46 -11.19
C THR A 281 86.41 -18.20 -10.84
N GLN A 282 87.03 -17.01 -10.92
CA GLN A 282 86.34 -15.73 -10.69
C GLN A 282 85.28 -15.42 -11.76
N ASP A 283 85.57 -15.70 -13.04
CA ASP A 283 84.59 -15.56 -14.13
C ASP A 283 83.40 -16.52 -13.98
N LEU A 284 83.64 -17.76 -13.53
CA LEU A 284 82.59 -18.72 -13.20
C LEU A 284 81.74 -18.27 -12.00
N GLU A 285 82.34 -17.72 -10.94
CA GLU A 285 81.57 -17.13 -9.82
C GLU A 285 80.75 -15.91 -10.26
N PHE A 286 81.32 -15.04 -11.10
CA PHE A 286 80.62 -13.88 -11.65
C PHE A 286 79.43 -14.29 -12.52
N LYS A 287 79.63 -15.27 -13.42
CA LYS A 287 78.55 -15.86 -14.23
C LYS A 287 77.49 -16.56 -13.38
N LYS A 288 77.90 -17.30 -12.33
CA LYS A 288 76.99 -17.94 -11.37
C LYS A 288 76.13 -16.91 -10.61
N ARG A 289 76.71 -15.77 -10.19
CA ARG A 289 75.96 -14.66 -9.59
C ARG A 289 74.95 -14.09 -10.60
N LYS A 290 75.41 -13.74 -11.81
CA LYS A 290 74.55 -13.21 -12.88
C LYS A 290 73.39 -14.15 -13.25
N ILE A 291 73.61 -15.47 -13.25
CA ILE A 291 72.55 -16.48 -13.46
C ILE A 291 71.56 -16.49 -12.29
N SER A 292 72.03 -16.33 -11.04
CA SER A 292 71.17 -16.21 -9.86
C SER A 292 70.32 -14.93 -9.91
N ASP A 293 70.90 -13.81 -10.31
CA ASP A 293 70.21 -12.52 -10.45
C ASP A 293 69.15 -12.60 -11.57
N GLN A 294 69.48 -13.23 -12.69
CA GLN A 294 68.53 -13.53 -13.77
C GLN A 294 67.41 -14.47 -13.32
N ALA A 295 67.69 -15.49 -12.52
CA ALA A 295 66.67 -16.40 -11.99
C ALA A 295 65.72 -15.68 -11.00
N PHE A 296 66.20 -14.70 -10.23
CA PHE A 296 65.35 -13.85 -9.41
C PHE A 296 64.40 -13.00 -10.29
N TYR A 297 64.95 -12.31 -11.30
CA TYR A 297 64.16 -11.47 -12.20
C TYR A 297 63.13 -12.26 -13.02
N ILE A 298 63.46 -13.47 -13.47
CA ILE A 298 62.51 -14.39 -14.12
C ILE A 298 61.37 -14.76 -13.16
N LYS A 299 61.69 -15.07 -11.89
CA LYS A 299 60.68 -15.41 -10.88
C LYS A 299 59.74 -14.23 -10.55
N GLU A 300 60.28 -13.01 -10.55
CA GLU A 300 59.51 -11.76 -10.37
C GLU A 300 58.54 -11.55 -11.54
N LEU A 301 59.01 -11.69 -12.79
CA LEU A 301 58.17 -11.66 -14.00
C LEU A 301 57.11 -12.77 -14.00
N GLU A 302 57.45 -13.97 -13.54
CA GLU A 302 56.49 -15.07 -13.37
C GLU A 302 55.37 -14.75 -12.36
N THR A 303 55.68 -14.04 -11.26
CA THR A 303 54.65 -13.60 -10.31
C THR A 303 53.80 -12.47 -10.87
N GLU A 304 54.39 -11.56 -11.63
CA GLU A 304 53.66 -10.45 -12.25
C GLU A 304 52.74 -10.92 -13.40
N LEU A 305 53.17 -11.89 -14.20
CA LEU A 305 52.30 -12.55 -15.19
C LEU A 305 51.08 -13.20 -14.53
N LYS A 306 51.26 -13.95 -13.44
CA LYS A 306 50.15 -14.58 -12.69
C LYS A 306 49.21 -13.53 -12.06
N ARG A 307 49.75 -12.36 -11.67
CA ARG A 307 48.95 -11.21 -11.19
C ARG A 307 48.07 -10.64 -12.31
N LEU A 308 48.66 -10.42 -13.49
CA LEU A 308 47.97 -9.90 -14.67
C LEU A 308 46.93 -10.89 -15.25
N GLU A 309 47.19 -12.20 -15.24
CA GLU A 309 46.22 -13.22 -15.64
C GLU A 309 44.97 -13.21 -14.73
N LEU A 310 45.15 -13.04 -13.42
CA LEU A 310 44.05 -12.93 -12.46
C LEU A 310 43.24 -11.63 -12.65
N GLU A 311 43.93 -10.51 -12.91
CA GLU A 311 43.33 -9.20 -13.20
C GLU A 311 42.52 -9.23 -14.51
N LEU A 312 43.04 -9.91 -15.54
CA LEU A 312 42.35 -10.13 -16.82
C LEU A 312 41.08 -10.99 -16.67
N GLU A 313 41.12 -12.07 -15.89
CA GLU A 313 39.93 -12.91 -15.68
C GLU A 313 38.90 -12.24 -14.73
N ASN A 314 39.31 -11.32 -13.87
CA ASN A 314 38.38 -10.52 -13.05
C ASN A 314 37.68 -9.41 -13.87
N THR A 315 38.44 -8.59 -14.60
CA THR A 315 37.87 -7.56 -15.51
C THR A 315 36.96 -8.18 -16.58
N LYS A 316 37.26 -9.40 -17.04
CA LYS A 316 36.41 -10.19 -17.95
C LYS A 316 35.11 -10.73 -17.31
N LYS A 317 35.03 -10.88 -15.99
CA LYS A 317 33.77 -11.15 -15.27
C LYS A 317 32.97 -9.87 -15.08
N GLU A 318 33.64 -8.77 -14.72
CA GLU A 318 33.01 -7.45 -14.58
C GLU A 318 32.39 -6.99 -15.91
N ALA A 319 33.10 -7.14 -17.02
CA ALA A 319 32.57 -6.85 -18.36
C ALA A 319 31.30 -7.66 -18.70
N LYS A 320 31.23 -8.93 -18.30
CA LYS A 320 30.01 -9.76 -18.47
C LYS A 320 28.87 -9.25 -17.60
N ASN A 321 29.13 -8.93 -16.32
CA ASN A 321 28.13 -8.41 -15.40
C ASN A 321 27.58 -7.05 -15.89
N LEU A 322 28.45 -6.16 -16.36
CA LEU A 322 28.07 -4.90 -16.98
C LEU A 322 27.22 -5.11 -18.24
N ASN A 323 27.57 -6.08 -19.10
CA ASN A 323 26.76 -6.41 -20.28
C ASN A 323 25.35 -6.92 -19.90
N CYS A 324 25.23 -7.74 -18.85
CA CYS A 324 23.94 -8.17 -18.33
C CYS A 324 23.10 -6.99 -17.81
N ASN A 325 23.74 -6.04 -17.11
CA ASN A 325 23.09 -4.83 -16.61
C ASN A 325 22.63 -3.91 -17.76
N VAL A 326 23.42 -3.81 -18.85
CA VAL A 326 23.06 -3.01 -20.04
C VAL A 326 21.83 -3.59 -20.75
N GLU A 327 21.74 -4.90 -20.96
CA GLU A 327 20.56 -5.52 -21.58
C GLU A 327 19.32 -5.45 -20.65
N ALA A 328 19.51 -5.51 -19.32
CA ALA A 328 18.42 -5.29 -18.36
C ALA A 328 17.87 -3.84 -18.44
N LEU A 329 18.75 -2.84 -18.33
CA LEU A 329 18.37 -1.42 -18.44
C LEU A 329 17.72 -1.08 -19.79
N LYS A 330 18.17 -1.71 -20.87
CA LYS A 330 17.57 -1.59 -22.20
C LYS A 330 16.15 -2.18 -22.25
N SER A 331 15.92 -3.35 -21.63
CA SER A 331 14.57 -3.92 -21.51
C SER A 331 13.64 -3.03 -20.67
N ASP A 332 14.14 -2.39 -19.62
CA ASP A 332 13.36 -1.45 -18.81
C ASP A 332 13.07 -0.12 -19.55
N LEU A 333 14.02 0.36 -20.36
CA LEU A 333 13.81 1.51 -21.26
C LEU A 333 12.75 1.21 -22.33
N GLU A 334 12.75 0.00 -22.91
CA GLU A 334 11.73 -0.45 -23.87
C GLU A 334 10.32 -0.51 -23.24
N LYS A 335 10.20 -0.94 -21.97
CA LYS A 335 8.93 -0.89 -21.21
C LYS A 335 8.47 0.55 -20.97
N LEU A 336 9.36 1.41 -20.48
CA LEU A 336 9.06 2.81 -20.17
C LEU A 336 8.62 3.58 -21.43
N GLN A 337 9.20 3.29 -22.59
CA GLN A 337 8.78 3.85 -23.87
C GLN A 337 7.33 3.48 -24.22
N ILE A 338 6.93 2.22 -23.99
CA ILE A 338 5.54 1.75 -24.21
C ILE A 338 4.58 2.47 -23.25
N GLU A 339 4.92 2.57 -21.95
CA GLU A 339 4.11 3.28 -20.96
C GLU A 339 3.95 4.77 -21.29
N MET A 340 5.01 5.44 -21.75
CA MET A 340 4.96 6.82 -22.23
C MET A 340 4.07 6.99 -23.47
N ASP A 341 4.10 6.05 -24.41
CA ASP A 341 3.25 6.07 -25.61
C ASP A 341 1.78 5.70 -25.32
N GLU A 342 1.48 5.06 -24.18
CA GLU A 342 0.12 4.95 -23.64
C GLU A 342 -0.35 6.22 -22.93
N VAL A 343 0.49 6.82 -22.07
CA VAL A 343 0.16 8.09 -21.39
C VAL A 343 -0.15 9.17 -22.43
N ARG A 344 0.65 9.28 -23.50
CA ARG A 344 0.42 10.24 -24.60
C ARG A 344 -0.80 9.93 -25.48
N LYS A 345 -1.48 8.78 -25.29
CA LYS A 345 -2.81 8.53 -25.87
C LYS A 345 -3.89 9.05 -24.92
N ARG A 346 -3.84 8.65 -23.64
CA ARG A 346 -4.76 9.12 -22.60
C ARG A 346 -4.82 10.66 -22.53
N GLU A 347 -3.67 11.32 -22.52
CA GLU A 347 -3.53 12.78 -22.58
C GLU A 347 -4.27 13.42 -23.77
N LYS A 348 -4.26 12.77 -24.94
CA LYS A 348 -4.97 13.27 -26.14
C LYS A 348 -6.47 13.04 -26.06
N ASP A 349 -6.89 11.90 -25.53
CA ASP A 349 -8.30 11.57 -25.34
C ASP A 349 -8.92 12.53 -24.30
N GLU A 350 -8.21 12.80 -23.19
CA GLU A 350 -8.53 13.80 -22.18
C GLU A 350 -8.59 15.23 -22.77
N GLN A 351 -7.63 15.62 -23.61
CA GLN A 351 -7.64 16.92 -24.27
C GLN A 351 -8.83 17.10 -25.24
N VAL A 352 -9.31 16.02 -25.86
CA VAL A 352 -10.55 16.02 -26.67
C VAL A 352 -11.79 16.16 -25.77
N GLU A 353 -11.84 15.45 -24.64
CA GLU A 353 -12.95 15.59 -23.69
C GLU A 353 -13.02 17.00 -23.08
N ILE A 354 -11.89 17.59 -22.68
CA ILE A 354 -11.78 18.98 -22.23
C ILE A 354 -12.33 19.94 -23.29
N SER A 355 -11.96 19.74 -24.56
CA SER A 355 -12.43 20.58 -25.66
C SER A 355 -13.96 20.50 -25.80
N HIS A 356 -14.52 19.28 -25.74
CA HIS A 356 -15.96 19.05 -25.78
C HIS A 356 -16.71 19.64 -24.56
N ILE A 357 -16.08 19.67 -23.37
CA ILE A 357 -16.63 20.33 -22.17
C ILE A 357 -16.70 21.86 -22.35
N TYR A 358 -15.67 22.50 -22.91
CA TYR A 358 -15.76 23.94 -23.25
C TYR A 358 -16.86 24.19 -24.29
N ASP A 359 -16.92 23.35 -25.33
CA ASP A 359 -17.95 23.40 -26.36
C ASP A 359 -19.38 23.26 -25.80
N GLN A 360 -19.58 22.49 -24.73
CA GLN A 360 -20.86 22.40 -24.03
C GLN A 360 -21.10 23.57 -23.07
N ARG A 361 -20.06 24.04 -22.37
CA ARG A 361 -20.13 25.18 -21.44
C ARG A 361 -20.65 26.42 -22.14
N ASP A 362 -20.07 26.79 -23.29
CA ASP A 362 -20.42 28.04 -23.96
C ASP A 362 -21.88 28.02 -24.45
N LYS A 363 -22.35 26.88 -24.99
CA LYS A 363 -23.77 26.63 -25.33
C LYS A 363 -24.72 26.72 -24.12
N CYS A 364 -24.21 26.53 -22.91
CA CYS A 364 -24.97 26.54 -21.66
C CYS A 364 -24.95 27.91 -20.96
N VAL A 365 -23.86 28.69 -21.10
CA VAL A 365 -23.72 30.06 -20.56
C VAL A 365 -24.80 30.98 -21.11
N ASP A 366 -25.13 30.88 -22.41
CA ASP A 366 -26.22 31.61 -23.07
C ASP A 366 -27.61 31.42 -22.40
N HIS A 367 -27.79 30.35 -21.61
CA HIS A 367 -29.03 30.02 -20.90
C HIS A 367 -28.96 30.25 -19.38
N ILE A 368 -27.80 30.67 -18.84
CA ILE A 368 -27.53 30.76 -17.39
C ILE A 368 -27.21 32.20 -16.92
N MET A 369 -27.09 33.17 -17.83
CA MET A 369 -26.91 34.59 -17.48
C MET A 369 -28.16 35.19 -16.80
N ILE A 370 -28.22 35.12 -15.47
CA ILE A 370 -29.11 35.95 -14.65
C ILE A 370 -28.77 37.43 -14.82
N SER A 371 -29.77 38.31 -14.62
CA SER A 371 -29.56 39.75 -14.73
C SER A 371 -28.64 40.30 -13.63
N ILE A 372 -27.98 41.44 -13.90
CA ILE A 372 -27.11 42.09 -12.92
C ILE A 372 -27.92 42.60 -11.70
N GLU A 373 -29.19 42.97 -11.90
CA GLU A 373 -30.17 43.24 -10.84
C GLU A 373 -30.43 42.04 -9.93
N GLU A 374 -30.55 40.83 -10.48
CA GLU A 374 -30.75 39.59 -9.71
C GLU A 374 -29.49 39.20 -8.91
N TYR A 375 -28.31 39.32 -9.53
CA TYR A 375 -27.03 39.15 -8.84
C TYR A 375 -26.89 40.13 -7.65
N ASN A 376 -27.19 41.42 -7.89
CA ASN A 376 -27.24 42.45 -6.86
C ASN A 376 -28.38 42.28 -5.84
N SER A 377 -29.37 41.42 -6.12
CA SER A 377 -30.44 41.03 -5.19
C SER A 377 -30.03 39.83 -4.31
N LEU A 378 -29.14 38.96 -4.80
CA LEU A 378 -28.53 37.88 -4.03
C LEU A 378 -27.51 38.40 -3.02
N ILE A 379 -26.58 39.27 -3.42
CA ILE A 379 -25.55 39.84 -2.53
C ILE A 379 -26.16 40.41 -1.25
N ARG A 380 -27.19 41.26 -1.39
CA ARG A 380 -27.91 41.90 -0.27
C ARG A 380 -28.71 40.94 0.64
N LYS A 381 -28.82 39.65 0.27
CA LYS A 381 -29.33 38.59 1.14
C LYS A 381 -28.20 37.89 1.89
N THR A 382 -27.06 37.66 1.23
CA THR A 382 -25.86 37.06 1.84
C THR A 382 -25.25 37.99 2.89
N GLU A 383 -25.13 39.29 2.60
CA GLU A 383 -24.63 40.30 3.55
C GLU A 383 -25.41 40.29 4.88
N LYS A 384 -26.74 40.11 4.81
CA LYS A 384 -27.64 40.01 5.96
C LYS A 384 -27.56 38.68 6.73
N ALA A 385 -26.93 37.65 6.15
CA ALA A 385 -26.65 36.39 6.84
C ALA A 385 -25.27 36.42 7.52
N ASP A 386 -24.29 37.03 6.86
CA ASP A 386 -22.93 37.26 7.38
C ASP A 386 -22.92 38.17 8.62
N GLU A 387 -23.79 39.18 8.67
CA GLU A 387 -23.93 40.11 9.79
C GLU A 387 -24.35 39.43 11.11
N ILE A 388 -24.87 38.20 11.05
CA ILE A 388 -25.26 37.38 12.22
C ILE A 388 -24.08 36.57 12.80
N SER A 389 -22.99 36.39 12.04
CA SER A 389 -22.02 35.31 12.28
C SER A 389 -20.59 35.75 12.63
N ARG A 390 -20.35 37.04 12.94
CA ARG A 390 -18.98 37.56 13.18
C ARG A 390 -18.65 37.80 14.66
N SER A 391 -18.01 36.82 15.28
CA SER A 391 -17.04 37.00 16.37
C SER A 391 -15.66 36.49 15.91
N PRO A 392 -14.54 37.19 16.20
CA PRO A 392 -13.31 37.01 15.43
C PRO A 392 -12.34 35.93 15.94
N ALA A 393 -11.68 35.30 14.95
CA ALA A 393 -10.30 34.82 14.91
C ALA A 393 -9.56 34.39 16.19
N GLU A 394 -9.13 33.12 16.22
CA GLU A 394 -7.73 32.72 16.51
C GLU A 394 -7.52 31.22 16.20
N ASP A 395 -6.93 30.87 15.03
CA ASP A 395 -6.17 29.61 14.84
C ASP A 395 -5.42 29.58 13.48
N PHE A 396 -4.35 30.37 13.34
CA PHE A 396 -3.56 30.48 12.10
C PHE A 396 -2.33 29.54 12.12
N ASN A 397 -2.54 28.22 12.20
CA ASN A 397 -1.42 27.27 12.25
C ASN A 397 -1.74 25.82 11.80
N GLN A 398 -2.49 25.63 10.70
CA GLN A 398 -2.62 24.31 10.06
C GLN A 398 -2.14 24.31 8.60
N LEU A 399 -1.18 23.43 8.33
CA LEU A 399 -0.35 23.36 7.13
C LEU A 399 -1.16 23.25 5.82
N THR A 400 -0.86 24.10 4.84
CA THR A 400 -1.64 24.28 3.60
C THR A 400 -1.61 23.12 2.61
N THR A 401 -0.91 22.02 2.91
CA THR A 401 -0.90 20.79 2.10
C THR A 401 -1.85 19.70 2.62
N GLU A 402 -2.26 19.73 3.89
CA GLU A 402 -3.23 18.75 4.41
C GLU A 402 -4.67 19.04 3.97
N SER A 403 -5.00 20.32 3.76
CA SER A 403 -6.40 20.79 3.60
C SER A 403 -7.17 20.07 2.48
N ALA A 404 -6.53 19.84 1.32
CA ALA A 404 -7.18 19.17 0.19
C ALA A 404 -7.54 17.71 0.53
N ASN A 405 -6.53 16.90 0.86
CA ASN A 405 -6.68 15.47 1.15
C ASN A 405 -7.57 15.23 2.39
N LYS A 406 -7.51 16.12 3.39
CA LYS A 406 -8.39 16.10 4.57
C LYS A 406 -9.84 16.37 4.18
N SER A 407 -10.09 17.35 3.31
CA SER A 407 -11.44 17.66 2.80
C SER A 407 -12.04 16.52 1.97
N GLU A 408 -11.25 15.84 1.12
CA GLU A 408 -11.71 14.67 0.36
C GLU A 408 -12.03 13.49 1.29
N VAL A 409 -11.14 13.20 2.24
CA VAL A 409 -11.33 12.14 3.24
C VAL A 409 -12.56 12.38 4.11
N ASP A 410 -12.83 13.63 4.51
CA ASP A 410 -14.01 13.96 5.31
C ASP A 410 -15.29 14.06 4.45
N ALA A 411 -15.19 14.38 3.15
CA ALA A 411 -16.28 14.22 2.19
C ALA A 411 -16.66 12.75 2.00
N LEU A 412 -15.69 11.85 1.77
CA LEU A 412 -15.90 10.41 1.68
C LEU A 412 -16.53 9.83 2.96
N LYS A 413 -16.10 10.28 4.16
CA LYS A 413 -16.77 9.92 5.43
C LYS A 413 -18.21 10.45 5.51
N LYS A 414 -18.51 11.62 4.97
CA LYS A 414 -19.85 12.22 4.94
C LYS A 414 -20.78 11.45 3.98
N GLU A 415 -20.29 11.11 2.79
CA GLU A 415 -20.99 10.26 1.82
C GLU A 415 -21.23 8.85 2.34
N LEU A 416 -20.24 8.24 3.01
CA LEU A 416 -20.37 6.96 3.70
C LEU A 416 -21.52 6.96 4.71
N ARG A 417 -21.60 7.97 5.60
CA ARG A 417 -22.72 8.11 6.56
C ARG A 417 -24.06 8.30 5.85
N ALA A 418 -24.09 9.09 4.77
CA ALA A 418 -25.31 9.31 3.98
C ALA A 418 -25.79 8.03 3.26
N ALA A 419 -24.86 7.23 2.73
CA ALA A 419 -25.14 5.92 2.13
C ALA A 419 -25.68 4.93 3.17
N MET A 420 -25.06 4.85 4.36
CA MET A 420 -25.55 4.04 5.48
C MET A 420 -26.98 4.40 5.89
N ALA A 421 -27.27 5.69 6.06
CA ALA A 421 -28.63 6.17 6.38
C ALA A 421 -29.65 5.81 5.28
N LYS A 422 -29.26 5.95 4.01
CA LYS A 422 -30.10 5.61 2.85
C LYS A 422 -30.35 4.11 2.71
N ILE A 423 -29.37 3.26 3.01
CA ILE A 423 -29.53 1.81 3.12
C ILE A 423 -30.52 1.46 4.24
N GLY A 424 -30.43 2.12 5.40
CA GLY A 424 -31.41 1.95 6.50
C GLY A 424 -32.84 2.26 6.07
N LEU A 425 -33.07 3.41 5.42
CA LEU A 425 -34.39 3.78 4.88
C LEU A 425 -34.91 2.77 3.85
N PHE A 426 -34.05 2.25 2.98
CA PHE A 426 -34.43 1.23 2.01
C PHE A 426 -34.75 -0.12 2.67
N ARG A 427 -33.98 -0.57 3.67
CA ARG A 427 -34.28 -1.80 4.41
C ARG A 427 -35.66 -1.71 5.08
N ASN A 428 -35.97 -0.58 5.71
CA ASN A 428 -37.29 -0.33 6.31
C ASN A 428 -38.42 -0.34 5.26
N ARG A 429 -38.19 0.18 4.03
CA ARG A 429 -39.19 0.08 2.94
C ARG A 429 -39.38 -1.36 2.46
N ALA A 430 -38.30 -2.13 2.31
CA ALA A 430 -38.38 -3.54 1.92
C ALA A 430 -39.13 -4.37 2.95
N GLU A 431 -38.91 -4.13 4.25
CA GLU A 431 -39.65 -4.77 5.35
C GLU A 431 -41.14 -4.42 5.35
N GLN A 432 -41.50 -3.15 5.08
CA GLN A 432 -42.89 -2.73 4.91
C GLN A 432 -43.57 -3.35 3.69
N ALA A 433 -42.87 -3.51 2.57
CA ALA A 433 -43.40 -4.17 1.38
C ALA A 433 -43.51 -5.70 1.56
N ALA A 434 -42.57 -6.33 2.28
CA ALA A 434 -42.61 -7.74 2.62
C ALA A 434 -43.77 -8.08 3.57
N THR A 435 -43.97 -7.28 4.63
CA THR A 435 -45.10 -7.46 5.55
C THR A 435 -46.46 -7.24 4.89
N ARG A 436 -46.56 -6.32 3.91
CA ARG A 436 -47.75 -6.20 3.04
C ARG A 436 -47.97 -7.43 2.17
N ALA A 437 -46.91 -7.95 1.54
CA ALA A 437 -47.00 -9.17 0.73
C ALA A 437 -47.43 -10.39 1.55
N GLU A 438 -46.93 -10.54 2.77
CA GLU A 438 -47.32 -11.59 3.72
C GLU A 438 -48.78 -11.43 4.19
N ALA A 439 -49.22 -10.21 4.46
CA ALA A 439 -50.62 -9.91 4.79
C ALA A 439 -51.57 -10.22 3.61
N ALA A 440 -51.18 -9.88 2.38
CA ALA A 440 -51.89 -10.23 1.16
C ALA A 440 -51.94 -11.76 0.94
N GLU A 441 -50.85 -12.48 1.20
CA GLU A 441 -50.82 -13.94 1.10
C GLU A 441 -51.72 -14.63 2.15
N LYS A 442 -51.75 -14.11 3.39
CA LYS A 442 -52.70 -14.54 4.42
C LYS A 442 -54.16 -14.25 4.02
N ALA A 443 -54.44 -13.06 3.48
CA ALA A 443 -55.76 -12.71 2.99
C ALA A 443 -56.21 -13.64 1.84
N LYS A 444 -55.33 -13.85 0.85
CA LYS A 444 -55.51 -14.83 -0.23
C LYS A 444 -55.85 -16.23 0.31
N ALA A 445 -55.07 -16.76 1.25
CA ALA A 445 -55.32 -18.10 1.81
C ALA A 445 -56.71 -18.21 2.47
N THR A 446 -57.16 -17.17 3.18
CA THR A 446 -58.53 -17.16 3.73
C THR A 446 -59.62 -17.07 2.66
N ALA A 447 -59.40 -16.33 1.57
CA ALA A 447 -60.33 -16.26 0.45
C ALA A 447 -60.41 -17.60 -0.32
N GLU A 448 -59.28 -18.29 -0.50
CA GLU A 448 -59.24 -19.63 -1.13
C GLU A 448 -59.94 -20.71 -0.27
N ASP A 449 -59.80 -20.66 1.05
CA ASP A 449 -60.53 -21.55 1.98
C ASP A 449 -62.04 -21.26 1.99
N GLN A 450 -62.45 -19.99 2.01
CA GLN A 450 -63.86 -19.61 1.84
C GLN A 450 -64.41 -20.09 0.50
N LEU A 451 -63.67 -19.91 -0.60
CA LEU A 451 -64.07 -20.37 -1.93
C LEU A 451 -64.16 -21.90 -2.01
N ARG A 452 -63.27 -22.65 -1.34
CA ARG A 452 -63.32 -24.12 -1.21
C ARG A 452 -64.60 -24.57 -0.51
N LYS A 453 -64.87 -24.03 0.69
CA LYS A 453 -66.08 -24.31 1.48
C LYS A 453 -67.36 -23.95 0.71
N TRP A 454 -67.32 -22.84 -0.04
CA TRP A 454 -68.39 -22.43 -0.94
C TRP A 454 -68.65 -23.41 -2.09
N GLN A 455 -67.60 -23.90 -2.77
CA GLN A 455 -67.75 -24.89 -3.85
C GLN A 455 -68.45 -26.15 -3.32
N GLU A 456 -68.04 -26.66 -2.15
CA GLU A 456 -68.72 -27.79 -1.53
C GLU A 456 -70.20 -27.49 -1.21
N GLN A 457 -70.49 -26.34 -0.59
CA GLN A 457 -71.86 -25.98 -0.21
C GLN A 457 -72.76 -25.79 -1.45
N LYS A 458 -72.20 -25.30 -2.56
CA LYS A 458 -72.84 -25.22 -3.88
C LYS A 458 -73.14 -26.60 -4.46
N GLN A 459 -72.21 -27.55 -4.38
CA GLN A 459 -72.48 -28.94 -4.83
C GLN A 459 -73.54 -29.61 -3.96
N ARG A 460 -73.48 -29.43 -2.62
CA ARG A 460 -74.51 -29.92 -1.68
C ARG A 460 -75.91 -29.38 -2.03
N ARG A 461 -76.06 -28.07 -2.28
CA ARG A 461 -77.34 -27.48 -2.74
C ARG A 461 -77.75 -27.93 -4.14
N LYS A 462 -76.81 -28.11 -5.08
CA LYS A 462 -77.13 -28.61 -6.43
C LYS A 462 -77.67 -30.06 -6.37
N ALA A 463 -77.11 -30.90 -5.51
CA ALA A 463 -77.62 -32.25 -5.25
C ALA A 463 -79.03 -32.22 -4.61
N ALA A 464 -79.26 -31.33 -3.64
CA ALA A 464 -80.59 -31.16 -3.04
C ALA A 464 -81.65 -30.68 -4.05
N LEU A 465 -81.30 -29.74 -4.94
CA LEU A 465 -82.19 -29.32 -6.05
C LEU A 465 -82.46 -30.44 -7.05
N ALA A 466 -81.51 -31.36 -7.28
CA ALA A 466 -81.72 -32.53 -8.11
C ALA A 466 -82.68 -33.51 -7.43
N ALA A 467 -82.45 -33.83 -6.15
CA ALA A 467 -83.29 -34.73 -5.36
C ALA A 467 -84.75 -34.23 -5.25
N LEU A 468 -84.96 -32.93 -4.96
CA LEU A 468 -86.29 -32.32 -4.96
C LEU A 468 -87.00 -32.44 -6.32
N ARG A 469 -86.24 -32.38 -7.42
CA ARG A 469 -86.78 -32.51 -8.79
C ARG A 469 -87.09 -33.96 -9.15
N GLU A 470 -86.33 -34.93 -8.64
CA GLU A 470 -86.61 -36.36 -8.78
C GLU A 470 -87.80 -36.79 -7.91
N GLU A 471 -87.95 -36.25 -6.70
CA GLU A 471 -89.11 -36.49 -5.82
C GLU A 471 -90.40 -35.83 -6.37
N SER A 472 -90.25 -34.73 -7.11
CA SER A 472 -91.37 -34.04 -7.79
C SER A 472 -91.66 -34.56 -9.20
N ALA A 473 -90.83 -35.48 -9.73
CA ALA A 473 -91.17 -36.19 -10.95
C ALA A 473 -92.28 -37.21 -10.64
N PRO A 474 -93.38 -37.26 -11.43
CA PRO A 474 -94.45 -38.21 -11.17
C PRO A 474 -93.91 -39.65 -11.31
N LYS A 475 -93.82 -40.33 -10.17
CA LYS A 475 -93.40 -41.74 -10.08
C LYS A 475 -94.25 -42.56 -11.05
N GLN A 476 -93.63 -43.08 -12.11
CA GLN A 476 -94.35 -43.63 -13.27
C GLN A 476 -95.44 -44.60 -12.83
N PHE A 477 -96.70 -44.19 -13.01
CA PHE A 477 -97.85 -45.03 -12.75
C PHE A 477 -97.95 -46.06 -13.87
N ASN A 478 -97.22 -47.16 -13.70
CA ASN A 478 -97.46 -48.36 -14.48
C ASN A 478 -98.86 -48.86 -14.10
N PRO A 479 -99.87 -48.80 -15.00
CA PRO A 479 -101.17 -49.38 -14.69
C PRO A 479 -101.00 -50.89 -14.49
N PRO A 480 -101.79 -51.54 -13.62
CA PRO A 480 -101.72 -52.97 -13.44
C PRO A 480 -101.88 -53.70 -14.79
N THR A 481 -100.99 -54.63 -15.09
CA THR A 481 -101.11 -55.49 -16.27
C THR A 481 -102.40 -56.31 -16.14
N ILE A 482 -103.45 -55.91 -16.85
CA ILE A 482 -104.70 -56.67 -16.90
C ILE A 482 -104.38 -58.01 -17.57
N GLU A 483 -104.54 -59.09 -16.82
CA GLU A 483 -104.32 -60.44 -17.31
C GLU A 483 -105.30 -60.76 -18.46
N LYS A 484 -104.80 -61.49 -19.47
CA LYS A 484 -105.58 -61.80 -20.68
C LYS A 484 -106.74 -62.72 -20.33
N LEU A 485 -107.97 -62.21 -20.34
CA LEU A 485 -109.15 -63.09 -20.39
C LEU A 485 -109.11 -63.94 -21.67
N PRO A 486 -109.52 -65.23 -21.64
CA PRO A 486 -109.50 -66.08 -22.82
C PRO A 486 -110.58 -65.69 -23.83
N THR A 487 -110.19 -65.17 -24.99
CA THR A 487 -111.12 -64.81 -26.07
C THR A 487 -111.67 -66.07 -26.76
N ASN A 488 -112.78 -66.60 -26.25
CA ASN A 488 -113.45 -67.77 -26.84
C ASN A 488 -114.96 -67.50 -27.02
N HIS A 489 -115.29 -66.70 -28.04
CA HIS A 489 -116.68 -66.37 -28.38
C HIS A 489 -117.27 -67.39 -29.37
N GLN A 490 -118.27 -68.15 -28.93
CA GLN A 490 -119.16 -68.86 -29.84
C GLN A 490 -120.07 -67.87 -30.58
N PRO A 491 -120.31 -68.04 -31.90
CA PRO A 491 -121.19 -67.15 -32.64
C PRO A 491 -122.66 -67.34 -32.24
N LEU A 492 -123.36 -66.21 -32.09
CA LEU A 492 -124.68 -66.11 -31.45
C LEU A 492 -125.77 -67.03 -32.07
N GLY A 493 -125.63 -67.42 -33.33
CA GLY A 493 -126.55 -68.34 -34.02
C GLY A 493 -126.68 -69.73 -33.36
N GLN A 494 -125.62 -70.24 -32.73
CA GLN A 494 -125.69 -71.51 -31.99
C GLN A 494 -126.44 -71.39 -30.64
N VAL A 495 -126.51 -70.18 -30.07
CA VAL A 495 -127.22 -69.92 -28.80
C VAL A 495 -128.72 -69.73 -29.04
N LEU A 496 -129.08 -69.13 -30.18
CA LEU A 496 -130.48 -68.77 -30.50
C LEU A 496 -131.28 -69.89 -31.20
N ASN A 497 -130.63 -70.99 -31.57
CA ASN A 497 -131.27 -72.25 -32.01
C ASN A 497 -132.29 -72.09 -33.17
N LEU A 498 -132.06 -71.12 -34.04
CA LEU A 498 -132.90 -70.83 -35.21
C LEU A 498 -132.62 -71.85 -36.32
N LYS A 499 -133.65 -72.60 -36.72
CA LYS A 499 -133.59 -73.45 -37.91
C LYS A 499 -133.88 -72.63 -39.17
N PHE A 500 -133.00 -72.77 -40.15
CA PHE A 500 -133.31 -72.63 -41.57
C PHE A 500 -133.35 -74.02 -42.20
#